data_AF-A0A935KTS5-F1
#
_entry.id   AF-A0A935KTS5-F1
#
_cell.length_a   1.000
_cell.length_b   1.000
_cell.length_c   1.000
_cell.angle_alpha   90.00
_cell.angle_beta   90.00
_cell.angle_gamma   90.00
#
_symmetry.space_group_name_H-M   'P 1'
#
loop_
_entity.id
_entity.type
_entity.pdbx_description
1 polymer ?
#
loop_
_entity_poly.entity_id
_entity_poly.type
_entity_poly.pdbx_seq_one_letter_code
_entity_poly.pdbx_strand_id
1 'polypeptide(L)'
;MNPIVYAIPVFMLTILLEAWVAHRRAVKVYDIPDAITSLHHGVISQISGVFAKLLTLGIYVLIYENWRFLELPKASAALWIAALIAYDFCYYWAHRMGHEVNILWAAHVVHHSSEYYNLSTALRQTSTGSLFGWLFFVPMALVGVHPGVFIAVGLTNLLYQYWVHTELIGTLGWFDRVFSSPSNHRVHHGQNDYCIDKNYGGILILWDRLFGTFESERVGADAEPIKFGIRSPLKSLNPLWGNLHYYVEIGQKIKGTPGVAAKIAVIFAPPGGWGQPLPHFDPAKFHRFDPHTPGVLRIYAALQYALMVPFVSHFLAIFNGLATAPAVTYALGIFATCLVLGRLLEHRPTERALDLMLEQLRITSLGVAFAALPTWFGFVAPDALRLFMLAFALASAAWLNRQLPPKRAD
;
A
#
# COMPACT_ATOMS: atom_id res chain seq x y z
N MET A 1 -20.38 6.11 7.15
CA MET A 1 -19.68 4.84 6.82
C MET A 1 -18.42 5.15 6.04
N ASN A 2 -17.34 4.37 6.18
CA ASN A 2 -16.10 4.60 5.43
C ASN A 2 -16.33 4.32 3.93
N PRO A 3 -16.15 5.29 3.02
CA PRO A 3 -16.45 5.10 1.59
C PRO A 3 -15.59 4.00 0.93
N ILE A 4 -14.41 3.71 1.50
CA ILE A 4 -13.50 2.67 0.99
C ILE A 4 -14.14 1.27 1.03
N VAL A 5 -15.07 1.02 1.96
CA VAL A 5 -15.80 -0.26 2.05
C VAL A 5 -16.51 -0.60 0.73
N TYR A 6 -17.01 0.42 0.02
CA TYR A 6 -17.66 0.22 -1.28
C TYR A 6 -16.67 0.03 -2.43
N ALA A 7 -15.44 0.52 -2.31
CA ALA A 7 -14.41 0.36 -3.32
C ALA A 7 -13.74 -1.03 -3.26
N ILE A 8 -13.68 -1.67 -2.08
CA ILE A 8 -13.03 -2.99 -1.89
C ILE A 8 -13.54 -4.04 -2.90
N PRO A 9 -14.85 -4.28 -3.07
CA PRO A 9 -15.33 -5.27 -4.05
C PRO A 9 -14.91 -4.93 -5.48
N VAL A 10 -14.92 -3.66 -5.86
CA VAL A 10 -14.51 -3.20 -7.19
C VAL A 10 -13.03 -3.47 -7.41
N PHE A 11 -12.18 -3.14 -6.43
CA PHE A 11 -10.74 -3.44 -6.49
C PHE A 11 -10.45 -4.94 -6.58
N MET A 12 -11.14 -5.77 -5.77
CA MET A 12 -10.92 -7.21 -5.82
C MET A 12 -11.33 -7.81 -7.17
N LEU A 13 -12.49 -7.40 -7.71
CA LEU A 13 -12.96 -7.88 -9.01
C LEU A 13 -12.05 -7.45 -10.15
N THR A 14 -11.57 -6.20 -10.14
CA THR A 14 -10.70 -5.67 -11.21
C THR A 14 -9.28 -6.25 -11.15
N ILE A 15 -8.73 -6.51 -9.95
CA ILE A 15 -7.47 -7.27 -9.79
C ILE A 15 -7.61 -8.68 -10.37
N LEU A 16 -8.69 -9.41 -10.04
CA LEU A 16 -8.92 -10.75 -10.57
C LEU A 16 -9.12 -10.74 -12.09
N LEU A 17 -9.84 -9.74 -12.61
CA LEU A 17 -10.02 -9.56 -14.04
C LEU A 17 -8.69 -9.28 -14.73
N GLU A 18 -7.86 -8.38 -14.20
CA GLU A 18 -6.54 -8.08 -14.76
C GLU A 18 -5.64 -9.32 -14.74
N ALA A 19 -5.59 -10.05 -13.62
CA ALA A 19 -4.83 -11.28 -13.51
C ALA A 19 -5.29 -12.33 -14.54
N TRP A 20 -6.60 -12.46 -14.76
CA TRP A 20 -7.15 -13.34 -15.79
C TRP A 20 -6.77 -12.88 -17.20
N VAL A 21 -6.87 -11.58 -17.52
CA VAL A 21 -6.46 -11.04 -18.83
C VAL A 21 -4.96 -11.24 -19.06
N ALA A 22 -4.12 -10.96 -18.06
CA ALA A 22 -2.67 -11.16 -18.11
C ALA A 22 -2.33 -12.63 -18.38
N HIS A 23 -2.99 -13.56 -17.70
CA HIS A 23 -2.84 -15.00 -17.94
C HIS A 23 -3.23 -15.38 -19.36
N ARG A 24 -4.38 -14.89 -19.87
CA ARG A 24 -4.85 -15.14 -21.24
C ARG A 24 -3.91 -14.59 -22.32
N ARG A 25 -3.20 -13.49 -22.01
CA ARG A 25 -2.19 -12.87 -22.88
C ARG A 25 -0.78 -13.38 -22.66
N ALA A 26 -0.58 -14.35 -21.75
CA ALA A 26 0.73 -14.86 -21.35
C ALA A 26 1.72 -13.79 -20.85
N VAL A 27 1.22 -12.69 -20.25
CA VAL A 27 2.05 -11.62 -19.66
C VAL A 27 2.25 -11.89 -18.16
N LYS A 28 3.50 -11.93 -17.71
CA LYS A 28 3.86 -12.27 -16.32
C LYS A 28 3.95 -11.03 -15.42
N VAL A 29 2.79 -10.41 -15.17
CA VAL A 29 2.66 -9.19 -14.35
C VAL A 29 2.25 -9.47 -12.90
N TYR A 30 1.79 -10.70 -12.61
CA TYR A 30 1.36 -11.13 -11.27
C TYR A 30 2.25 -12.25 -10.73
N ASP A 31 2.59 -12.12 -9.45
CA ASP A 31 3.04 -13.21 -8.58
C ASP A 31 2.17 -13.21 -7.32
N ILE A 32 1.65 -14.38 -6.93
CA ILE A 32 0.68 -14.48 -5.82
C ILE A 32 1.29 -14.00 -4.49
N PRO A 33 2.48 -14.47 -4.07
CA PRO A 33 3.16 -13.94 -2.90
C PRO A 33 3.28 -12.41 -2.91
N ASP A 34 3.79 -11.82 -3.99
CA ASP A 34 3.93 -10.36 -4.08
C ASP A 34 2.58 -9.62 -4.06
N ALA A 35 1.59 -10.10 -4.80
CA ALA A 35 0.27 -9.47 -4.88
C ALA A 35 -0.45 -9.50 -3.51
N ILE A 36 -0.38 -10.63 -2.80
CA ILE A 36 -0.92 -10.72 -1.43
C ILE A 36 -0.17 -9.80 -0.48
N THR A 37 1.16 -9.66 -0.60
CA THR A 37 1.92 -8.70 0.20
C THR A 37 1.51 -7.25 -0.10
N SER A 38 1.31 -6.89 -1.36
CA SER A 38 0.76 -5.57 -1.74
C SER A 38 -0.59 -5.32 -1.06
N LEU A 39 -1.47 -6.32 -1.08
CA LEU A 39 -2.77 -6.26 -0.44
C LEU A 39 -2.69 -6.17 1.10
N HIS A 40 -1.79 -6.91 1.74
CA HIS A 40 -1.53 -6.79 3.19
C HIS A 40 -1.11 -5.38 3.58
N HIS A 41 -0.21 -4.76 2.81
CA HIS A 41 0.17 -3.36 3.03
C HIS A 41 -1.05 -2.44 2.96
N GLY A 42 -1.92 -2.62 1.98
CA GLY A 42 -3.19 -1.90 1.87
C GLY A 42 -4.10 -2.08 3.07
N VAL A 43 -4.30 -3.32 3.53
CA VAL A 43 -5.12 -3.64 4.71
C VAL A 43 -4.56 -2.96 5.96
N ILE A 44 -3.26 -3.07 6.20
CA ILE A 44 -2.62 -2.48 7.38
C ILE A 44 -2.66 -0.96 7.30
N SER A 45 -2.44 -0.37 6.12
CA SER A 45 -2.60 1.06 5.88
C SER A 45 -4.01 1.55 6.22
N GLN A 46 -5.06 0.83 5.81
CA GLN A 46 -6.45 1.19 6.15
C GLN A 46 -6.73 1.09 7.66
N ILE A 47 -6.21 0.05 8.32
CA ILE A 47 -6.32 -0.10 9.78
C ILE A 47 -5.61 1.03 10.50
N SER A 48 -4.34 1.31 10.18
CA SER A 48 -3.60 2.43 10.77
C SER A 48 -4.28 3.77 10.49
N GLY A 49 -4.81 3.94 9.28
CA GLY A 49 -5.50 5.15 8.83
C GLY A 49 -6.73 5.49 9.67
N VAL A 50 -7.53 4.51 10.11
CA VAL A 50 -8.72 4.80 10.94
C VAL A 50 -8.35 5.34 12.32
N PHE A 51 -7.23 4.89 12.91
CA PHE A 51 -6.70 5.44 14.17
C PHE A 51 -5.99 6.79 13.98
N ALA A 52 -5.40 7.03 12.80
CA ALA A 52 -4.69 8.26 12.48
C ALA A 52 -5.58 9.43 12.00
N LYS A 53 -6.91 9.25 11.94
CA LYS A 53 -7.84 10.29 11.44
C LYS A 53 -7.74 11.62 12.19
N LEU A 54 -7.42 11.61 13.48
CA LEU A 54 -7.24 12.84 14.26
C LEU A 54 -6.03 13.65 13.77
N LEU A 55 -4.94 12.97 13.41
CA LEU A 55 -3.72 13.62 12.90
C LEU A 55 -3.93 14.21 11.50
N THR A 56 -4.71 13.53 10.65
CA THR A 56 -4.95 13.99 9.28
C THR A 56 -6.15 14.94 9.20
N LEU A 57 -7.36 14.39 9.28
CA LEU A 57 -8.60 15.16 9.15
C LEU A 57 -8.87 16.05 10.38
N GLY A 58 -8.54 15.58 11.59
CA GLY A 58 -8.77 16.37 12.81
C GLY A 58 -7.98 17.68 12.82
N ILE A 59 -6.68 17.63 12.48
CA ILE A 59 -5.85 18.83 12.32
C ILE A 59 -6.39 19.72 11.21
N TYR A 60 -6.76 19.16 10.05
CA TYR A 60 -7.33 19.94 8.96
C TYR A 60 -8.58 20.71 9.40
N VAL A 61 -9.52 20.05 10.09
CA VAL A 61 -10.75 20.65 10.61
C VAL A 61 -10.43 21.73 11.65
N LEU A 62 -9.52 21.45 12.58
CA LEU A 62 -9.08 22.43 13.58
C LEU A 62 -8.57 23.70 12.90
N ILE A 63 -7.74 23.55 11.85
CA ILE A 63 -7.21 24.69 11.11
C ILE A 63 -8.30 25.45 10.36
N TYR A 64 -9.16 24.71 9.68
CA TYR A 64 -10.28 25.29 8.94
C TYR A 64 -11.25 26.07 9.84
N GLU A 65 -11.53 25.61 11.06
CA GLU A 65 -12.46 26.30 11.96
C GLU A 65 -11.87 27.51 12.66
N ASN A 66 -10.55 27.55 12.88
CA ASN A 66 -9.92 28.60 13.68
C ASN A 66 -9.10 29.61 12.87
N TRP A 67 -8.56 29.23 11.70
CA TRP A 67 -7.58 30.04 10.96
C TRP A 67 -7.85 30.14 9.45
N ARG A 68 -9.03 29.73 8.95
CA ARG A 68 -9.36 29.95 7.54
C ARG A 68 -9.45 31.44 7.20
N PHE A 69 -8.96 31.82 6.04
CA PHE A 69 -8.98 33.19 5.53
C PHE A 69 -10.30 33.54 4.83
N LEU A 70 -10.93 32.56 4.17
CA LEU A 70 -12.14 32.76 3.37
C LEU A 70 -13.22 31.76 3.75
N GLU A 71 -14.46 32.16 3.56
CA GLU A 71 -15.62 31.26 3.56
C GLU A 71 -16.04 31.00 2.11
N LEU A 72 -15.68 29.81 1.60
CA LEU A 72 -15.91 29.49 0.20
C LEU A 72 -17.31 28.87 -0.01
N PRO A 73 -18.05 29.25 -1.08
CA PRO A 73 -19.41 28.78 -1.30
C PRO A 73 -19.44 27.32 -1.76
N LYS A 74 -19.80 26.40 -0.85
CA LYS A 74 -19.86 24.94 -1.08
C LYS A 74 -20.68 24.51 -2.31
N ALA A 75 -21.70 25.28 -2.69
CA ALA A 75 -22.56 25.00 -3.84
C ALA A 75 -21.92 25.39 -5.20
N SER A 76 -20.80 26.12 -5.19
CA SER A 76 -20.15 26.58 -6.42
C SER A 76 -19.39 25.45 -7.11
N ALA A 77 -19.78 25.09 -8.33
CA ALA A 77 -19.03 24.12 -9.15
C ALA A 77 -17.57 24.56 -9.40
N ALA A 78 -17.33 25.88 -9.50
CA ALA A 78 -15.98 26.41 -9.65
C ALA A 78 -15.09 26.12 -8.42
N LEU A 79 -15.66 26.16 -7.20
CA LEU A 79 -14.94 25.75 -5.99
C LEU A 79 -14.51 24.28 -6.07
N TRP A 80 -15.39 23.39 -6.52
CA TRP A 80 -15.08 21.96 -6.60
C TRP A 80 -13.96 21.66 -7.60
N ILE A 81 -14.00 22.31 -8.78
CA ILE A 81 -12.93 22.19 -9.79
C ILE A 81 -11.62 22.75 -9.25
N ALA A 82 -11.65 23.97 -8.68
CA ALA A 82 -10.47 24.60 -8.10
C ALA A 82 -9.89 23.77 -6.94
N ALA A 83 -10.73 23.20 -6.08
CA ALA A 83 -10.32 22.35 -4.98
C ALA A 83 -9.69 21.04 -5.46
N LEU A 84 -10.20 20.43 -6.55
CA LEU A 84 -9.58 19.24 -7.13
C LEU A 84 -8.20 19.54 -7.71
N ILE A 85 -8.05 20.66 -8.44
CA ILE A 85 -6.77 21.10 -8.98
C ILE A 85 -5.79 21.44 -7.84
N ALA A 86 -6.25 22.14 -6.80
CA ALA A 86 -5.45 22.45 -5.63
C ALA A 86 -5.03 21.20 -4.85
N TYR A 87 -5.93 20.22 -4.70
CA TYR A 87 -5.60 18.95 -4.08
C TYR A 87 -4.54 18.21 -4.88
N ASP A 88 -4.67 18.15 -6.20
CA ASP A 88 -3.70 17.50 -7.09
C ASP A 88 -2.32 18.19 -7.04
N PHE A 89 -2.29 19.52 -6.93
CA PHE A 89 -1.07 20.29 -6.69
C PHE A 89 -0.42 19.98 -5.33
N CYS A 90 -1.21 19.97 -4.25
CA CYS A 90 -0.75 19.58 -2.92
C CYS A 90 -0.21 18.14 -2.92
N TYR A 91 -0.90 17.23 -3.61
CA TYR A 91 -0.49 15.86 -3.79
C TYR A 91 0.85 15.77 -4.53
N TYR A 92 1.05 16.51 -5.63
CA TYR A 92 2.32 16.53 -6.36
C TYR A 92 3.51 16.84 -5.43
N TRP A 93 3.37 17.87 -4.58
CA TRP A 93 4.44 18.22 -3.63
C TRP A 93 4.62 17.19 -2.52
N ALA A 94 3.52 16.65 -1.99
CA ALA A 94 3.60 15.57 -1.00
C ALA A 94 4.31 14.34 -1.59
N HIS A 95 4.00 13.99 -2.83
CA HIS A 95 4.54 12.85 -3.54
C HIS A 95 6.01 13.05 -3.90
N ARG A 96 6.36 14.20 -4.50
CA ARG A 96 7.73 14.58 -4.80
C ARG A 96 8.63 14.57 -3.57
N MET A 97 8.19 15.21 -2.48
CA MET A 97 8.95 15.19 -1.23
C MET A 97 9.02 13.78 -0.61
N GLY A 98 8.00 12.95 -0.87
CA GLY A 98 8.01 11.52 -0.61
C GLY A 98 9.15 10.79 -1.32
N HIS A 99 9.66 11.25 -2.45
CA HIS A 99 10.81 10.65 -3.14
C HIS A 99 12.13 11.37 -2.83
N GLU A 100 12.10 12.68 -2.61
CA GLU A 100 13.31 13.50 -2.47
C GLU A 100 13.77 13.74 -1.02
N VAL A 101 13.03 13.28 0.00
CA VAL A 101 13.36 13.49 1.43
C VAL A 101 13.32 12.18 2.19
N ASN A 102 14.42 11.77 2.83
CA ASN A 102 14.59 10.48 3.49
C ASN A 102 13.42 10.07 4.40
N ILE A 103 13.01 10.93 5.33
CA ILE A 103 11.94 10.59 6.28
C ILE A 103 10.56 10.43 5.61
N LEU A 104 10.32 11.16 4.53
CA LEU A 104 9.09 11.07 3.74
C LEU A 104 9.13 9.89 2.77
N TRP A 105 10.32 9.56 2.25
CA TRP A 105 10.56 8.31 1.53
C TRP A 105 10.39 7.10 2.42
N ALA A 106 10.80 7.15 3.68
CA ALA A 106 10.48 6.08 4.63
C ALA A 106 8.97 5.86 4.76
N ALA A 107 8.19 6.93 4.60
CA ALA A 107 6.73 6.91 4.60
C ALA A 107 6.10 6.63 3.22
N HIS A 108 6.88 6.38 2.16
CA HIS A 108 6.38 6.17 0.79
C HIS A 108 6.96 4.94 0.09
N VAL A 109 8.22 4.59 0.36
CA VAL A 109 9.05 3.53 -0.25
C VAL A 109 8.35 2.19 -0.39
N VAL A 110 7.49 1.82 0.57
CA VAL A 110 6.67 0.60 0.52
C VAL A 110 5.89 0.51 -0.78
N HIS A 111 5.32 1.63 -1.23
CA HIS A 111 4.55 1.70 -2.46
C HIS A 111 5.34 1.30 -3.71
N HIS A 112 6.62 1.66 -3.74
CA HIS A 112 7.55 1.33 -4.82
C HIS A 112 8.23 -0.02 -4.66
N SER A 113 8.03 -0.71 -3.53
CA SER A 113 8.82 -1.90 -3.19
C SER A 113 8.40 -3.17 -3.92
N SER A 114 7.29 -3.16 -4.67
CA SER A 114 6.89 -4.32 -5.48
C SER A 114 7.72 -4.39 -6.76
N GLU A 115 8.17 -5.58 -7.10
CA GLU A 115 8.91 -5.86 -8.33
C GLU A 115 8.00 -6.34 -9.48
N TYR A 116 6.69 -6.33 -9.22
CA TYR A 116 5.60 -6.62 -10.14
C TYR A 116 4.68 -5.40 -10.24
N TYR A 117 4.23 -5.03 -11.44
CA TYR A 117 3.44 -3.83 -11.62
C TYR A 117 2.05 -4.14 -12.17
N ASN A 118 1.06 -4.06 -11.29
CA ASN A 118 -0.33 -4.43 -11.58
C ASN A 118 -1.28 -3.74 -10.60
N LEU A 119 -2.59 -3.96 -10.72
CA LEU A 119 -3.59 -3.26 -9.91
C LEU A 119 -3.48 -3.55 -8.41
N SER A 120 -2.85 -4.66 -7.99
CA SER A 120 -2.57 -4.88 -6.57
C SER A 120 -1.48 -3.95 -6.04
N THR A 121 -0.53 -3.51 -6.89
CA THR A 121 0.51 -2.54 -6.55
C THR A 121 -0.07 -1.20 -6.11
N ALA A 122 -1.20 -0.78 -6.69
CA ALA A 122 -1.95 0.40 -6.24
C ALA A 122 -2.33 0.32 -4.75
N LEU A 123 -2.57 -0.90 -4.26
CA LEU A 123 -2.97 -1.15 -2.88
C LEU A 123 -1.78 -1.40 -1.95
N ARG A 124 -0.54 -1.44 -2.46
CA ARG A 124 0.67 -1.48 -1.64
C ARG A 124 0.89 -0.12 -0.98
N GLN A 125 0.12 0.17 0.05
CA GLN A 125 0.12 1.46 0.72
C GLN A 125 0.95 1.41 2.01
N THR A 126 1.69 2.49 2.25
CA THR A 126 2.39 2.73 3.52
C THR A 126 1.41 2.91 4.68
N SER A 127 1.83 2.55 5.89
CA SER A 127 1.08 2.75 7.13
C SER A 127 1.50 4.00 7.90
N THR A 128 2.57 4.68 7.48
CA THR A 128 3.14 5.85 8.18
C THR A 128 2.97 7.17 7.44
N GLY A 129 2.35 7.17 6.25
CA GLY A 129 2.10 8.38 5.45
C GLY A 129 1.35 9.49 6.22
N SER A 130 0.41 9.09 7.09
CA SER A 130 -0.36 10.02 7.95
C SER A 130 0.48 10.84 8.92
N LEU A 131 1.74 10.45 9.21
CA LEU A 131 2.61 11.19 10.13
C LEU A 131 2.98 12.57 9.59
N PHE A 132 3.19 12.67 8.27
CA PHE A 132 3.73 13.87 7.63
C PHE A 132 2.86 14.39 6.48
N GLY A 133 2.09 13.51 5.81
CA GLY A 133 1.34 13.88 4.60
C GLY A 133 0.32 15.01 4.80
N TRP A 134 -0.23 15.16 6.00
CA TRP A 134 -1.22 16.21 6.31
C TRP A 134 -0.66 17.63 6.15
N LEU A 135 0.66 17.83 6.33
CA LEU A 135 1.32 19.13 6.23
C LEU A 135 1.09 19.80 4.86
N PHE A 136 1.08 19.00 3.79
CA PHE A 136 0.94 19.48 2.42
C PHE A 136 -0.46 19.99 2.09
N PHE A 137 -1.46 19.61 2.88
CA PHE A 137 -2.86 19.98 2.68
C PHE A 137 -3.34 21.10 3.60
N VAL A 138 -2.51 21.54 4.56
CA VAL A 138 -2.77 22.71 5.41
C VAL A 138 -3.12 23.97 4.61
N PRO A 139 -2.46 24.30 3.47
CA PRO A 139 -2.83 25.47 2.67
C PRO A 139 -4.30 25.47 2.23
N MET A 140 -4.88 24.30 1.92
CA MET A 140 -6.30 24.21 1.53
C MET A 140 -7.24 24.55 2.69
N ALA A 141 -6.91 24.13 3.91
CA ALA A 141 -7.68 24.47 5.11
C ALA A 141 -7.61 25.98 5.38
N LEU A 142 -6.42 26.56 5.31
CA LEU A 142 -6.19 28.00 5.50
C LEU A 142 -6.90 28.85 4.44
N VAL A 143 -6.91 28.43 3.17
CA VAL A 143 -7.66 29.13 2.11
C VAL A 143 -9.18 29.03 2.34
N GLY A 144 -9.67 28.04 3.09
CA GLY A 144 -11.09 27.89 3.39
C GLY A 144 -11.80 26.81 2.56
N VAL A 145 -11.08 25.81 2.05
CA VAL A 145 -11.71 24.64 1.44
C VAL A 145 -12.37 23.79 2.53
N HIS A 146 -13.69 23.75 2.51
CA HIS A 146 -14.49 23.04 3.50
C HIS A 146 -14.08 21.55 3.62
N PRO A 147 -14.00 20.98 4.84
CA PRO A 147 -13.55 19.60 5.06
C PRO A 147 -14.29 18.53 4.23
N GLY A 148 -15.61 18.70 4.05
CA GLY A 148 -16.40 17.81 3.18
C GLY A 148 -16.00 17.84 1.71
N VAL A 149 -15.62 19.01 1.18
CA VAL A 149 -15.10 19.14 -0.20
C VAL A 149 -13.71 18.51 -0.27
N PHE A 150 -12.84 18.81 0.70
CA PHE A 150 -11.50 18.23 0.83
C PHE A 150 -11.51 16.70 0.81
N ILE A 151 -12.37 16.07 1.63
CA ILE A 151 -12.52 14.60 1.67
C ILE A 151 -12.95 14.06 0.30
N ALA A 152 -13.93 14.71 -0.34
CA ALA A 152 -14.48 14.24 -1.60
C ALA A 152 -13.45 14.34 -2.75
N VAL A 153 -12.77 15.49 -2.91
CA VAL A 153 -11.74 15.63 -3.95
C VAL A 153 -10.52 14.75 -3.67
N GLY A 154 -10.17 14.55 -2.39
CA GLY A 154 -9.12 13.61 -2.02
C GLY A 154 -9.47 12.16 -2.33
N LEU A 155 -10.72 11.75 -2.12
CA LEU A 155 -11.20 10.44 -2.54
C LEU A 155 -11.22 10.30 -4.07
N THR A 156 -11.63 11.34 -4.81
CA THR A 156 -11.56 11.36 -6.28
C THR A 156 -10.13 11.16 -6.76
N ASN A 157 -9.17 11.87 -6.18
CA ASN A 157 -7.76 11.76 -6.50
C ASN A 157 -7.20 10.36 -6.18
N LEU A 158 -7.50 9.83 -4.99
CA LEU A 158 -7.12 8.47 -4.60
C LEU A 158 -7.67 7.40 -5.56
N LEU A 159 -8.97 7.48 -5.90
CA LEU A 159 -9.61 6.51 -6.79
C LEU A 159 -9.10 6.62 -8.23
N TYR A 160 -8.78 7.84 -8.68
CA TYR A 160 -8.14 8.03 -9.98
C TYR A 160 -6.78 7.34 -10.05
N GLN A 161 -5.97 7.44 -9.00
CA GLN A 161 -4.64 6.84 -8.99
C GLN A 161 -4.64 5.30 -8.95
N TYR A 162 -5.79 4.66 -8.75
CA TYR A 162 -5.86 3.19 -8.75
C TYR A 162 -5.55 2.59 -10.14
N TRP A 163 -6.25 3.05 -11.18
CA TRP A 163 -6.25 2.37 -12.49
C TRP A 163 -4.94 2.54 -13.29
N VAL A 164 -4.10 3.52 -12.92
CA VAL A 164 -2.80 3.76 -13.57
C VAL A 164 -1.76 2.69 -13.23
N HIS A 165 -2.05 1.77 -12.30
CA HIS A 165 -1.16 0.68 -11.92
C HIS A 165 -1.39 -0.56 -12.79
N THR A 166 -0.93 -0.53 -14.04
CA THR A 166 -1.02 -1.71 -14.92
C THR A 166 0.05 -1.70 -16.00
N GLU A 167 0.55 -2.88 -16.35
CA GLU A 167 1.36 -3.11 -17.55
C GLU A 167 0.50 -3.45 -18.79
N LEU A 168 -0.81 -3.73 -18.63
CA LEU A 168 -1.66 -4.24 -19.72
C LEU A 168 -2.18 -3.15 -20.67
N ILE A 169 -2.04 -1.88 -20.29
CA ILE A 169 -2.41 -0.71 -21.08
C ILE A 169 -1.12 0.01 -21.48
N GLY A 170 -0.85 0.11 -22.79
CA GLY A 170 0.32 0.78 -23.34
C GLY A 170 0.25 2.32 -23.23
N THR A 171 0.80 3.01 -24.21
CA THR A 171 0.68 4.48 -24.31
C THR A 171 -0.69 4.88 -24.84
N LEU A 172 -1.20 6.03 -24.37
CA LEU A 172 -2.50 6.61 -24.74
C LEU A 172 -2.36 7.93 -25.50
N GLY A 173 -1.13 8.29 -25.91
CA GLY A 173 -0.87 9.39 -26.84
C GLY A 173 -1.08 10.76 -26.20
N TRP A 174 -2.19 11.45 -26.52
CA TRP A 174 -2.47 12.76 -25.96
C TRP A 174 -2.77 12.70 -24.47
N PHE A 175 -3.39 11.60 -24.01
CA PHE A 175 -3.79 11.43 -22.62
C PHE A 175 -2.56 11.42 -21.69
N ASP A 176 -1.49 10.69 -22.07
CA ASP A 176 -0.22 10.61 -21.33
C ASP A 176 0.45 11.98 -21.12
N ARG A 177 0.08 12.99 -21.92
CA ARG A 177 0.67 14.32 -21.87
C ARG A 177 -0.07 15.28 -20.95
N VAL A 178 -1.34 14.98 -20.65
CA VAL A 178 -2.24 15.82 -19.85
C VAL A 178 -2.50 15.19 -18.48
N PHE A 179 -2.74 13.89 -18.48
CA PHE A 179 -3.19 13.12 -17.33
C PHE A 179 -2.21 12.02 -16.96
N SER A 180 -2.14 11.70 -15.67
CA SER A 180 -1.40 10.53 -15.19
C SER A 180 -2.05 9.28 -15.78
N SER A 181 -1.25 8.44 -16.41
CA SER A 181 -1.67 7.29 -17.19
C SER A 181 -0.82 6.09 -16.80
N PRO A 182 -1.22 4.87 -17.17
CA PRO A 182 -0.39 3.70 -16.94
C PRO A 182 1.05 3.85 -17.47
N SER A 183 1.24 4.56 -18.57
CA SER A 183 2.56 4.76 -19.18
C SER A 183 3.48 5.64 -18.34
N ASN A 184 3.02 6.85 -17.97
CA ASN A 184 3.85 7.73 -17.14
C ASN A 184 4.00 7.22 -15.71
N HIS A 185 3.01 6.50 -15.17
CA HIS A 185 3.09 5.90 -13.84
C HIS A 185 4.01 4.65 -13.80
N ARG A 186 4.13 3.90 -14.90
CA ARG A 186 5.18 2.87 -15.02
C ARG A 186 6.58 3.47 -14.93
N VAL A 187 6.82 4.61 -15.60
CA VAL A 187 8.10 5.33 -15.47
C VAL A 187 8.31 5.74 -14.02
N HIS A 188 7.29 6.29 -13.36
CA HIS A 188 7.35 6.68 -11.95
C HIS A 188 7.73 5.51 -11.01
N HIS A 189 7.17 4.32 -11.23
CA HIS A 189 7.49 3.12 -10.44
C HIS A 189 8.76 2.40 -10.88
N GLY A 190 9.38 2.82 -11.99
CA GLY A 190 10.57 2.21 -12.54
C GLY A 190 11.81 2.50 -11.70
N GLN A 191 12.68 1.50 -11.56
CA GLN A 191 13.99 1.67 -10.95
C GLN A 191 15.10 1.89 -11.97
N ASN A 192 14.82 1.91 -13.27
CA ASN A 192 15.81 2.24 -14.31
C ASN A 192 16.36 3.66 -14.10
N ASP A 193 17.57 3.95 -14.59
CA ASP A 193 18.20 5.26 -14.37
C ASP A 193 17.36 6.45 -14.87
N TYR A 194 16.66 6.29 -16.00
CA TYR A 194 15.82 7.36 -16.53
C TYR A 194 14.48 7.52 -15.81
N CYS A 195 14.10 6.54 -14.99
CA CYS A 195 12.84 6.52 -14.25
C CYS A 195 12.93 7.21 -12.88
N ILE A 196 14.15 7.38 -12.35
CA ILE A 196 14.35 7.91 -11.00
C ILE A 196 13.89 9.36 -10.92
N ASP A 197 13.09 9.65 -9.89
CA ASP A 197 12.62 10.99 -9.56
C ASP A 197 11.82 11.66 -10.70
N LYS A 198 10.93 10.88 -11.34
CA LYS A 198 10.05 11.33 -12.44
C LYS A 198 8.58 11.11 -12.15
N ASN A 199 7.74 11.94 -12.79
CA ASN A 199 6.28 11.78 -12.90
C ASN A 199 5.54 11.66 -11.55
N TYR A 200 5.57 12.69 -10.72
CA TYR A 200 4.93 12.71 -9.40
C TYR A 200 3.43 13.08 -9.42
N GLY A 201 2.88 13.52 -10.55
CA GLY A 201 1.48 13.96 -10.67
C GLY A 201 0.47 12.87 -10.34
N GLY A 202 -0.57 13.20 -9.57
CA GLY A 202 -1.63 12.26 -9.19
C GLY A 202 -2.65 12.05 -10.30
N ILE A 203 -3.33 13.11 -10.70
CA ILE A 203 -4.27 13.15 -11.84
C ILE A 203 -3.63 13.84 -13.04
N LEU A 204 -2.96 14.97 -12.84
CA LEU A 204 -2.44 15.81 -13.92
C LEU A 204 -0.91 15.70 -14.04
N ILE A 205 -0.44 15.57 -15.27
CA ILE A 205 0.99 15.67 -15.63
C ILE A 205 1.47 17.12 -15.72
N LEU A 206 0.55 18.08 -15.60
CA LEU A 206 0.82 19.51 -15.62
C LEU A 206 1.98 19.89 -14.68
N TRP A 207 1.95 19.41 -13.45
CA TRP A 207 2.95 19.76 -12.44
C TRP A 207 4.34 19.24 -12.79
N ASP A 208 4.41 18.01 -13.30
CA ASP A 208 5.67 17.42 -13.76
C ASP A 208 6.31 18.23 -14.90
N ARG A 209 5.48 18.79 -15.79
CA ARG A 209 5.97 19.67 -16.86
C ARG A 209 6.44 21.01 -16.32
N LEU A 210 5.68 21.62 -15.41
CA LEU A 210 6.01 22.93 -14.83
C LEU A 210 7.28 22.88 -13.98
N PHE A 211 7.51 21.78 -13.27
CA PHE A 211 8.63 21.63 -12.34
C PHE A 211 9.75 20.71 -12.84
N GLY A 212 9.72 20.32 -14.13
CA GLY A 212 10.83 19.63 -14.80
C GLY A 212 11.03 18.17 -14.40
N THR A 213 10.00 17.49 -13.90
CA THR A 213 10.03 16.07 -13.47
C THR A 213 9.33 15.13 -14.45
N PHE A 214 8.80 15.65 -15.58
CA PHE A 214 8.17 14.82 -16.60
C PHE A 214 9.18 13.97 -17.36
N GLU A 215 8.88 12.68 -17.51
CA GLU A 215 9.61 11.75 -18.39
C GLU A 215 8.62 10.82 -19.11
N SER A 216 8.83 10.61 -20.40
CA SER A 216 7.99 9.70 -21.18
C SER A 216 8.50 8.27 -21.11
N GLU A 217 7.59 7.30 -21.13
CA GLU A 217 7.98 5.90 -21.29
C GLU A 217 8.69 5.70 -22.63
N ARG A 218 9.87 5.09 -22.58
CA ARG A 218 10.59 4.68 -23.79
C ARG A 218 9.87 3.46 -24.36
N VAL A 219 9.42 3.58 -25.61
CA VAL A 219 8.67 2.53 -26.31
C VAL A 219 9.35 2.17 -27.63
N GLY A 220 9.17 0.92 -28.08
CA GLY A 220 9.77 0.40 -29.31
C GLY A 220 10.55 -0.90 -29.08
N ALA A 221 11.05 -1.50 -30.17
CA ALA A 221 11.77 -2.77 -30.12
C ALA A 221 13.11 -2.68 -29.35
N ASP A 222 13.76 -1.51 -29.42
CA ASP A 222 15.06 -1.25 -28.78
C ASP A 222 14.91 -0.51 -27.44
N ALA A 223 13.67 -0.32 -26.95
CA ALA A 223 13.45 0.35 -25.69
C ALA A 223 13.87 -0.55 -24.51
N GLU A 224 14.59 0.05 -23.57
CA GLU A 224 14.96 -0.59 -22.31
C GLU A 224 13.69 -0.94 -21.50
N PRO A 225 13.44 -2.22 -21.16
CA PRO A 225 12.27 -2.58 -20.36
C PRO A 225 12.36 -1.98 -18.97
N ILE A 226 11.26 -1.39 -18.50
CA ILE A 226 11.16 -0.89 -17.13
C ILE A 226 11.24 -2.08 -16.16
N LYS A 227 12.10 -1.97 -15.17
CA LYS A 227 12.17 -2.86 -14.00
C LYS A 227 11.55 -2.13 -12.82
N PHE A 228 10.71 -2.83 -12.07
CA PHE A 228 10.02 -2.28 -10.90
C PHE A 228 10.69 -2.73 -9.62
N GLY A 229 10.43 -2.02 -8.53
CA GLY A 229 11.05 -2.21 -7.23
C GLY A 229 11.84 -0.98 -6.80
N ILE A 230 12.66 -1.14 -5.77
CA ILE A 230 13.52 -0.08 -5.24
C ILE A 230 14.99 -0.45 -5.44
N ARG A 231 15.86 0.56 -5.60
CA ARG A 231 17.31 0.39 -5.86
C ARG A 231 18.04 -0.49 -4.83
N SER A 232 17.54 -0.50 -3.61
CA SER A 232 17.95 -1.43 -2.54
C SER A 232 16.82 -2.42 -2.30
N PRO A 233 16.78 -3.58 -3.00
CA PRO A 233 15.62 -4.47 -2.97
C PRO A 233 15.26 -4.92 -1.54
N LEU A 234 13.97 -4.84 -1.20
CA LEU A 234 13.45 -5.17 0.14
C LEU A 234 13.72 -6.63 0.54
N LYS A 235 13.66 -7.55 -0.44
CA LYS A 235 13.86 -9.02 -0.27
C LYS A 235 13.08 -9.61 0.91
N SER A 236 11.83 -9.20 1.06
CA SER A 236 10.96 -9.64 2.14
C SER A 236 9.48 -9.46 1.77
N LEU A 237 8.65 -10.41 2.18
CA LEU A 237 7.19 -10.36 2.06
C LEU A 237 6.49 -9.95 3.36
N ASN A 238 7.25 -9.73 4.43
CA ASN A 238 6.73 -9.32 5.73
C ASN A 238 6.26 -7.85 5.68
N PRO A 239 4.95 -7.58 5.87
CA PRO A 239 4.42 -6.22 5.70
C PRO A 239 4.78 -5.28 6.87
N LEU A 240 5.14 -5.81 8.04
CA LEU A 240 5.71 -4.99 9.12
C LEU A 240 7.13 -4.57 8.77
N TRP A 241 7.97 -5.49 8.31
CA TRP A 241 9.33 -5.14 7.88
C TRP A 241 9.31 -4.18 6.70
N GLY A 242 8.41 -4.38 5.73
CA GLY A 242 8.22 -3.43 4.63
C GLY A 242 7.99 -2.00 5.12
N ASN A 243 7.16 -1.79 6.15
CA ASN A 243 6.93 -0.45 6.71
C ASN A 243 8.09 0.09 7.58
N LEU A 244 9.00 -0.76 8.08
CA LEU A 244 10.03 -0.36 9.05
C LEU A 244 11.45 -0.30 8.49
N HIS A 245 11.75 -1.06 7.42
CA HIS A 245 13.12 -1.26 6.94
C HIS A 245 13.85 0.07 6.69
N TYR A 246 13.20 1.01 6.00
CA TYR A 246 13.84 2.26 5.64
C TYR A 246 14.03 3.21 6.83
N TYR A 247 13.15 3.16 7.84
CA TYR A 247 13.38 3.86 9.12
C TYR A 247 14.60 3.30 9.86
N VAL A 248 14.80 1.97 9.81
CA VAL A 248 15.99 1.32 10.36
C VAL A 248 17.25 1.76 9.61
N GLU A 249 17.20 1.84 8.27
CA GLU A 249 18.31 2.34 7.45
C GLU A 249 18.67 3.79 7.81
N ILE A 250 17.69 4.68 7.94
CA ILE A 250 17.91 6.07 8.40
C ILE A 250 18.58 6.05 9.80
N GLY A 251 18.07 5.25 10.73
CA GLY A 251 18.64 5.13 12.07
C GLY A 251 20.09 4.62 12.07
N GLN A 252 20.44 3.68 11.20
CA GLN A 252 21.80 3.19 11.01
C GLN A 252 22.71 4.28 10.43
N LYS A 253 22.26 5.01 9.39
CA LYS A 253 22.98 6.16 8.81
C LYS A 253 23.25 7.24 9.86
N ILE A 254 22.25 7.56 10.70
CA ILE A 254 22.39 8.52 11.82
C ILE A 254 23.44 8.05 12.84
N LYS A 255 23.44 6.76 13.21
CA LYS A 255 24.43 6.21 14.15
C LYS A 255 25.86 6.31 13.61
N GLY A 256 26.05 6.10 12.31
CA GLY A 256 27.36 6.20 11.64
C GLY A 256 27.85 7.61 11.33
N THR A 257 27.00 8.64 11.47
CA THR A 257 27.34 10.03 11.10
C THR A 257 27.83 10.82 12.32
N PRO A 258 29.04 11.41 12.31
CA PRO A 258 29.53 12.23 13.41
C PRO A 258 28.90 13.63 13.43
N GLY A 259 28.63 14.18 14.62
CA GLY A 259 28.10 15.54 14.81
C GLY A 259 26.57 15.65 14.73
N VAL A 260 25.97 16.49 15.59
CA VAL A 260 24.51 16.61 15.70
C VAL A 260 23.87 17.19 14.44
N ALA A 261 24.47 18.23 13.86
CA ALA A 261 23.94 18.86 12.65
C ALA A 261 23.90 17.89 11.46
N ALA A 262 24.97 17.11 11.25
CA ALA A 262 25.03 16.12 10.18
C ALA A 262 24.03 14.98 10.41
N LYS A 263 23.82 14.54 11.66
CA LYS A 263 22.77 13.56 12.01
C LYS A 263 21.37 14.05 11.68
N ILE A 264 21.06 15.31 11.97
CA ILE A 264 19.77 15.93 11.60
C ILE A 264 19.67 16.01 10.06
N ALA A 265 20.74 16.38 9.38
CA ALA A 265 20.77 16.46 7.92
C ALA A 265 20.43 15.12 7.24
N VAL A 266 20.80 13.97 7.81
CA VAL A 266 20.43 12.64 7.28
C VAL A 266 18.92 12.47 7.16
N ILE A 267 18.14 12.99 8.12
CA ILE A 267 16.67 12.85 8.15
C ILE A 267 16.03 13.56 6.95
N PHE A 268 16.59 14.71 6.57
CA PHE A 268 16.04 15.59 5.53
C PHE A 268 16.80 15.54 4.20
N ALA A 269 17.90 14.79 4.13
CA ALA A 269 18.64 14.57 2.89
C ALA A 269 17.82 13.74 1.90
N PRO A 270 18.13 13.81 0.59
CA PRO A 270 17.63 12.85 -0.39
C PRO A 270 18.00 11.40 -0.04
N PRO A 271 17.25 10.39 -0.54
CA PRO A 271 17.57 8.97 -0.33
C PRO A 271 19.02 8.59 -0.68
N GLY A 272 19.54 9.13 -1.78
CA GLY A 272 20.93 8.96 -2.20
C GLY A 272 21.96 9.75 -1.36
N GLY A 273 21.52 10.67 -0.51
CA GLY A 273 22.39 11.61 0.21
C GLY A 273 22.79 12.83 -0.63
N TRP A 274 23.42 13.81 0.02
CA TRP A 274 23.83 15.05 -0.65
C TRP A 274 25.05 14.82 -1.57
N GLY A 275 24.90 15.14 -2.85
CA GLY A 275 26.00 15.13 -3.83
C GLY A 275 26.57 13.74 -4.14
N GLN A 276 25.90 12.67 -3.73
CA GLN A 276 26.33 11.31 -4.09
C GLN A 276 25.68 10.91 -5.42
N PRO A 277 26.47 10.54 -6.44
CA PRO A 277 25.90 10.03 -7.68
C PRO A 277 25.21 8.70 -7.40
N LEU A 278 23.99 8.54 -7.92
CA LEU A 278 23.29 7.27 -7.87
C LEU A 278 24.06 6.25 -8.73
N PRO A 279 24.40 5.06 -8.21
CA PRO A 279 25.05 4.03 -9.01
C PRO A 279 24.18 3.63 -10.20
N HIS A 280 24.80 3.44 -11.37
CA HIS A 280 24.13 2.97 -12.58
C HIS A 280 23.40 1.65 -12.32
N PHE A 281 22.13 1.58 -12.70
CA PHE A 281 21.37 0.33 -12.67
C PHE A 281 21.42 -0.36 -14.03
N ASP A 282 21.88 -1.60 -14.00
CA ASP A 282 21.95 -2.49 -15.15
C ASP A 282 20.72 -3.43 -15.14
N PRO A 283 19.70 -3.19 -15.98
CA PRO A 283 18.46 -3.98 -15.97
C PRO A 283 18.67 -5.45 -16.35
N ALA A 284 19.79 -5.80 -16.99
CA ALA A 284 20.09 -7.17 -17.38
C ALA A 284 20.49 -8.04 -16.17
N LYS A 285 20.97 -7.42 -15.08
CA LYS A 285 21.32 -8.10 -13.82
C LYS A 285 20.16 -8.16 -12.83
N PHE A 286 19.04 -7.54 -13.15
CA PHE A 286 17.90 -7.51 -12.26
C PHE A 286 17.18 -8.87 -12.22
N HIS A 287 17.06 -9.42 -11.02
CA HIS A 287 16.29 -10.61 -10.74
C HIS A 287 15.27 -10.30 -9.67
N ARG A 288 14.01 -10.68 -9.93
CA ARG A 288 12.96 -10.53 -8.93
C ARG A 288 13.23 -11.42 -7.73
N PHE A 289 12.90 -10.94 -6.54
CA PHE A 289 12.85 -11.73 -5.33
C PHE A 289 11.80 -12.83 -5.46
N ASP A 290 12.26 -14.07 -5.48
CA ASP A 290 11.41 -15.27 -5.49
C ASP A 290 11.72 -16.11 -4.24
N PRO A 291 10.82 -16.15 -3.24
CA PRO A 291 10.96 -17.04 -2.09
C PRO A 291 10.78 -18.52 -2.42
N HIS A 292 10.51 -18.87 -3.68
CA HIS A 292 10.25 -20.25 -4.14
C HIS A 292 9.10 -20.93 -3.40
N THR A 293 8.05 -20.16 -3.06
CA THR A 293 6.87 -20.65 -2.34
C THR A 293 6.14 -21.75 -3.14
N PRO A 294 5.91 -22.94 -2.57
CA PRO A 294 5.15 -24.00 -3.22
C PRO A 294 3.75 -23.56 -3.68
N GLY A 295 3.32 -24.01 -4.86
CA GLY A 295 2.04 -23.62 -5.46
C GLY A 295 0.83 -23.84 -4.54
N VAL A 296 0.82 -24.93 -3.76
CA VAL A 296 -0.25 -25.23 -2.80
C VAL A 296 -0.34 -24.20 -1.68
N LEU A 297 0.79 -23.66 -1.21
CA LEU A 297 0.81 -22.60 -0.18
C LEU A 297 0.39 -21.25 -0.76
N ARG A 298 0.71 -20.97 -2.03
CA ARG A 298 0.22 -19.78 -2.75
C ARG A 298 -1.31 -19.78 -2.82
N ILE A 299 -1.92 -20.90 -3.22
CA ILE A 299 -3.38 -21.07 -3.29
C ILE A 299 -4.00 -20.95 -1.89
N TYR A 300 -3.42 -21.63 -0.90
CA TYR A 300 -3.88 -21.56 0.49
C TYR A 300 -3.90 -20.12 1.01
N ALA A 301 -2.82 -19.37 0.85
CA ALA A 301 -2.73 -17.97 1.28
C ALA A 301 -3.74 -17.08 0.55
N ALA A 302 -3.97 -17.29 -0.75
CA ALA A 302 -4.98 -16.56 -1.51
C ALA A 302 -6.41 -16.80 -0.98
N LEU A 303 -6.73 -18.05 -0.61
CA LEU A 303 -8.02 -18.38 0.02
C LEU A 303 -8.15 -17.77 1.42
N GLN A 304 -7.10 -17.81 2.24
CA GLN A 304 -7.08 -17.17 3.56
C GLN A 304 -7.25 -15.65 3.44
N TYR A 305 -6.58 -15.01 2.47
CA TYR A 305 -6.75 -13.59 2.20
C TYR A 305 -8.18 -13.27 1.76
N ALA A 306 -8.76 -14.05 0.84
CA ALA A 306 -10.15 -13.88 0.40
C ALA A 306 -11.14 -13.98 1.57
N LEU A 307 -10.92 -14.89 2.51
CA LEU A 307 -11.72 -14.99 3.74
C LEU A 307 -11.50 -13.81 4.69
N MET A 308 -10.32 -13.21 4.72
CA MET A 308 -10.02 -12.02 5.55
C MET A 308 -10.73 -10.76 5.04
N VAL A 309 -10.96 -10.62 3.74
CA VAL A 309 -11.55 -9.40 3.13
C VAL A 309 -12.90 -9.00 3.76
N PRO A 310 -13.90 -9.88 3.96
CA PRO A 310 -15.13 -9.55 4.67
C PRO A 310 -14.90 -9.02 6.10
N PHE A 311 -13.92 -9.55 6.83
CA PHE A 311 -13.60 -9.09 8.19
C PHE A 311 -13.03 -7.66 8.18
N VAL A 312 -12.16 -7.35 7.22
CA VAL A 312 -11.62 -6.00 7.00
C VAL A 312 -12.75 -5.03 6.66
N SER A 313 -13.61 -5.37 5.70
CA SER A 313 -14.76 -4.54 5.31
C SER A 313 -15.70 -4.30 6.50
N HIS A 314 -15.99 -5.34 7.28
CA HIS A 314 -16.80 -5.23 8.49
C HIS A 314 -16.16 -4.30 9.50
N PHE A 315 -14.88 -4.48 9.83
CA PHE A 315 -14.14 -3.63 10.76
C PHE A 315 -14.20 -2.15 10.34
N LEU A 316 -13.91 -1.84 9.07
CA LEU A 316 -13.94 -0.47 8.56
C LEU A 316 -15.34 0.15 8.57
N ALA A 317 -16.39 -0.67 8.39
CA ALA A 317 -17.78 -0.22 8.43
C ALA A 317 -18.21 0.18 9.84
N ILE A 318 -17.83 -0.60 10.85
CA ILE A 318 -18.29 -0.43 12.24
C ILE A 318 -17.33 0.34 13.14
N PHE A 319 -16.10 0.64 12.69
CA PHE A 319 -15.02 1.22 13.51
C PHE A 319 -15.47 2.40 14.39
N ASN A 320 -16.21 3.35 13.82
CA ASN A 320 -16.66 4.56 14.53
C ASN A 320 -17.66 4.26 15.67
N GLY A 321 -18.29 3.07 15.69
CA GLY A 321 -19.21 2.63 16.73
C GLY A 321 -18.58 1.67 17.75
N LEU A 322 -17.32 1.28 17.56
CA LEU A 322 -16.61 0.41 18.50
C LEU A 322 -16.00 1.22 19.65
N ALA A 323 -16.08 0.66 20.85
CA ALA A 323 -15.22 1.11 21.94
C ALA A 323 -13.74 0.79 21.63
N THR A 324 -12.83 1.53 22.26
CA THR A 324 -11.39 1.45 21.98
C THR A 324 -10.82 0.03 22.11
N ALA A 325 -11.14 -0.69 23.19
CA ALA A 325 -10.59 -2.03 23.40
C ALA A 325 -11.05 -3.04 22.33
N PRO A 326 -12.35 -3.20 22.01
CA PRO A 326 -12.78 -3.99 20.86
C PRO A 326 -12.16 -3.57 19.53
N ALA A 327 -12.06 -2.26 19.26
CA ALA A 327 -11.46 -1.76 18.02
C ALA A 327 -10.00 -2.20 17.87
N VAL A 328 -9.20 -2.07 18.94
CA VAL A 328 -7.80 -2.49 18.97
C VAL A 328 -7.68 -4.01 18.84
N THR A 329 -8.50 -4.78 19.56
CA THR A 329 -8.48 -6.25 19.46
C THR A 329 -8.78 -6.72 18.03
N TYR A 330 -9.78 -6.14 17.37
CA TYR A 330 -10.13 -6.51 16.00
C TYR A 330 -9.00 -6.15 15.02
N ALA A 331 -8.46 -4.94 15.14
CA ALA A 331 -7.33 -4.48 14.34
C ALA A 331 -6.09 -5.39 14.49
N LEU A 332 -5.75 -5.78 15.72
CA LEU A 332 -4.63 -6.68 16.00
C LEU A 332 -4.83 -8.07 15.40
N GLY A 333 -6.05 -8.61 15.40
CA GLY A 333 -6.35 -9.89 14.78
C GLY A 333 -6.16 -9.88 13.25
N ILE A 334 -6.58 -8.79 12.59
CA ILE A 334 -6.36 -8.62 11.15
C ILE A 334 -4.86 -8.42 10.84
N PHE A 335 -4.19 -7.58 11.64
CA PHE A 335 -2.76 -7.32 11.50
C PHE A 335 -1.93 -8.60 11.66
N ALA A 336 -2.20 -9.39 12.72
CA ALA A 336 -1.57 -10.69 12.94
C ALA A 336 -1.81 -11.64 11.77
N THR A 337 -3.01 -11.63 11.17
CA THR A 337 -3.30 -12.42 9.96
C THR A 337 -2.41 -12.04 8.79
N CYS A 338 -2.24 -10.75 8.52
CA CYS A 338 -1.35 -10.28 7.46
C CYS A 338 0.11 -10.71 7.71
N LEU A 339 0.58 -10.66 8.96
CA LEU A 339 1.95 -11.08 9.31
C LEU A 339 2.16 -12.58 9.12
N VAL A 340 1.26 -13.41 9.63
CA VAL A 340 1.42 -14.86 9.57
C VAL A 340 1.34 -15.35 8.13
N LEU A 341 0.39 -14.84 7.32
CA LEU A 341 0.31 -15.17 5.90
C LEU A 341 1.53 -14.68 5.12
N GLY A 342 2.05 -13.48 5.43
CA GLY A 342 3.28 -12.97 4.83
C GLY A 342 4.49 -13.86 5.11
N ARG A 343 4.65 -14.33 6.36
CA ARG A 343 5.71 -15.28 6.74
C ARG A 343 5.55 -16.62 6.03
N LEU A 344 4.34 -17.16 5.97
CA LEU A 344 4.04 -18.41 5.27
C LEU A 344 4.40 -18.32 3.78
N LEU A 345 4.13 -17.18 3.14
CA LEU A 345 4.46 -16.91 1.75
C LEU A 345 5.97 -16.70 1.53
N GLU A 346 6.67 -16.07 2.47
CA GLU A 346 8.13 -15.86 2.39
C GLU A 346 8.92 -17.18 2.45
N HIS A 347 8.30 -18.25 2.98
CA HIS A 347 8.76 -19.64 2.88
C HIS A 347 10.24 -19.86 3.28
N ARG A 348 10.69 -19.22 4.35
CA ARG A 348 12.09 -19.34 4.81
C ARG A 348 12.38 -20.76 5.32
N PRO A 349 13.37 -21.49 4.78
CA PRO A 349 13.62 -22.89 5.15
C PRO A 349 13.87 -23.10 6.65
N THR A 350 14.57 -22.16 7.31
CA THR A 350 14.93 -22.24 8.73
C THR A 350 13.75 -21.96 9.67
N GLU A 351 12.73 -21.23 9.21
CA GLU A 351 11.58 -20.79 10.02
C GLU A 351 10.29 -21.55 9.64
N ARG A 352 10.32 -22.39 8.60
CA ARG A 352 9.16 -23.06 8.03
C ARG A 352 8.28 -23.79 9.05
N ALA A 353 8.88 -24.51 10.00
CA ALA A 353 8.11 -25.23 11.03
C ALA A 353 7.34 -24.24 11.94
N LEU A 354 8.01 -23.16 12.36
CA LEU A 354 7.39 -22.10 13.14
C LEU A 354 6.27 -21.41 12.36
N ASP A 355 6.48 -21.09 11.08
CA ASP A 355 5.47 -20.42 10.26
C ASP A 355 4.21 -21.25 10.09
N LEU A 356 4.35 -22.56 9.88
CA LEU A 356 3.22 -23.50 9.83
C LEU A 356 2.50 -23.60 11.18
N MET A 357 3.24 -23.61 12.30
CA MET A 357 2.65 -23.65 13.64
C MET A 357 1.91 -22.34 13.98
N LEU A 358 2.47 -21.19 13.63
CA LEU A 358 1.82 -19.89 13.80
C LEU A 358 0.53 -19.80 12.98
N GLU A 359 0.54 -20.32 11.75
CA GLU A 359 -0.66 -20.37 10.92
C GLU A 359 -1.73 -21.30 11.50
N GLN A 360 -1.35 -22.48 11.99
CA GLN A 360 -2.28 -23.40 12.68
C GLN A 360 -2.91 -22.75 13.91
N LEU A 361 -2.10 -22.07 14.73
CA LEU A 361 -2.59 -21.35 15.90
C LEU A 361 -3.57 -20.25 15.47
N ARG A 362 -3.17 -19.39 14.51
CA ARG A 362 -4.01 -18.31 14.01
C ARG A 362 -5.34 -18.81 13.49
N ILE A 363 -5.33 -19.76 12.56
CA ILE A 363 -6.56 -20.20 11.88
C ILE A 363 -7.50 -20.92 12.86
N THR A 364 -6.96 -21.73 13.78
CA THR A 364 -7.76 -22.43 14.78
C THR A 364 -8.33 -21.46 15.80
N SER A 365 -7.53 -20.53 16.33
CA SER A 365 -8.00 -19.52 17.29
C SER A 365 -9.10 -18.64 16.69
N LEU A 366 -8.94 -18.16 15.45
CA LEU A 366 -9.96 -17.35 14.78
C LEU A 366 -11.22 -18.16 14.46
N GLY A 367 -11.08 -19.39 13.95
CA GLY A 367 -12.21 -20.26 13.64
C GLY A 367 -13.04 -20.62 14.88
N VAL A 368 -12.38 -21.00 15.98
CA VAL A 368 -13.03 -21.29 17.26
C VAL A 368 -13.68 -20.04 17.84
N ALA A 369 -12.98 -18.90 17.87
CA ALA A 369 -13.54 -17.65 18.39
C ALA A 369 -14.78 -17.22 17.59
N PHE A 370 -14.72 -17.27 16.24
CA PHE A 370 -15.84 -16.89 15.39
C PHE A 370 -17.06 -17.79 15.58
N ALA A 371 -16.86 -19.09 15.80
CA ALA A 371 -17.95 -20.03 16.02
C ALA A 371 -18.54 -19.96 17.44
N ALA A 372 -17.69 -19.76 18.45
CA ALA A 372 -18.08 -19.81 19.86
C ALA A 372 -18.67 -18.49 20.38
N LEU A 373 -18.22 -17.34 19.86
CA LEU A 373 -18.72 -16.05 20.32
C LEU A 373 -20.17 -15.84 19.86
N PRO A 374 -21.06 -15.30 20.73
CA PRO A 374 -22.45 -15.05 20.37
C PRO A 374 -22.58 -13.99 19.27
N THR A 375 -21.65 -13.03 19.23
CA THR A 375 -21.52 -12.04 18.16
C THR A 375 -20.04 -11.84 17.83
N TRP A 376 -19.75 -11.49 16.58
CA TRP A 376 -18.43 -11.06 16.13
C TRP A 376 -18.41 -9.54 15.99
N PHE A 377 -17.98 -8.85 17.06
CA PHE A 377 -17.99 -7.37 17.10
C PHE A 377 -19.34 -6.75 16.72
N GLY A 378 -20.43 -7.31 17.24
CA GLY A 378 -21.81 -6.88 16.94
C GLY A 378 -22.48 -7.59 15.76
N PHE A 379 -21.73 -8.36 14.95
CA PHE A 379 -22.32 -9.18 13.89
C PHE A 379 -22.82 -10.53 14.43
N VAL A 380 -24.10 -10.81 14.25
CA VAL A 380 -24.69 -12.13 14.59
C VAL A 380 -24.55 -13.04 13.36
N ALA A 381 -23.52 -13.87 13.34
CA ALA A 381 -23.32 -14.83 12.25
C ALA A 381 -24.37 -15.95 12.30
N PRO A 382 -24.98 -16.34 11.16
CA PRO A 382 -25.83 -17.52 11.07
C PRO A 382 -25.06 -18.81 11.43
N ASP A 383 -25.74 -19.80 12.02
CA ASP A 383 -25.10 -21.05 12.47
C ASP A 383 -24.37 -21.79 11.33
N ALA A 384 -24.94 -21.79 10.13
CA ALA A 384 -24.30 -22.37 8.95
C ALA A 384 -22.94 -21.72 8.66
N LEU A 385 -22.82 -20.40 8.80
CA LEU A 385 -21.56 -19.68 8.59
C LEU A 385 -20.56 -19.97 9.72
N ARG A 386 -21.02 -20.05 10.97
CA ARG A 386 -20.18 -20.41 12.13
C ARG A 386 -19.59 -21.81 11.96
N LEU A 387 -20.43 -22.79 11.62
CA LEU A 387 -20.03 -24.17 11.38
C LEU A 387 -19.06 -24.28 10.19
N PHE A 388 -19.34 -23.56 9.11
CA PHE A 388 -18.46 -23.51 7.95
C PHE A 388 -17.07 -22.97 8.34
N MET A 389 -16.99 -21.84 9.02
CA MET A 389 -15.70 -21.24 9.43
C MET A 389 -14.92 -22.15 10.37
N LEU A 390 -15.60 -22.81 11.31
CA LEU A 390 -14.97 -23.78 12.21
C LEU A 390 -14.44 -25.01 11.44
N ALA A 391 -15.27 -25.61 10.58
CA ALA A 391 -14.87 -26.76 9.78
C ALA A 391 -13.69 -26.42 8.85
N PHE A 392 -13.73 -25.26 8.19
CA PHE A 392 -12.65 -24.77 7.35
C PHE A 392 -11.36 -24.56 8.15
N ALA A 393 -11.45 -24.00 9.36
CA ALA A 393 -10.29 -23.81 10.22
C ALA A 393 -9.65 -25.13 10.66
N LEU A 394 -10.47 -26.10 11.10
CA LEU A 394 -9.99 -27.42 11.50
C LEU A 394 -9.39 -28.19 10.33
N ALA A 395 -10.01 -28.15 9.15
CA ALA A 395 -9.48 -28.76 7.94
C ALA A 395 -8.14 -28.12 7.52
N SER A 396 -8.04 -26.79 7.60
CA SER A 396 -6.80 -26.05 7.34
C SER A 396 -5.69 -26.46 8.31
N ALA A 397 -5.99 -26.51 9.61
CA ALA A 397 -5.02 -26.92 10.63
C ALA A 397 -4.52 -28.36 10.42
N ALA A 398 -5.44 -29.29 10.13
CA ALA A 398 -5.10 -30.67 9.83
C ALA A 398 -4.22 -30.79 8.56
N TRP A 399 -4.52 -30.01 7.53
CA TRP A 399 -3.71 -29.96 6.31
C TRP A 399 -2.31 -29.39 6.57
N LEU A 400 -2.20 -28.26 7.27
CA LEU A 400 -0.92 -27.64 7.63
C LEU A 400 -0.04 -28.58 8.47
N ASN A 401 -0.64 -29.37 9.36
CA ASN A 401 0.08 -30.34 10.17
C ASN A 401 0.77 -31.41 9.31
N ARG A 402 0.19 -31.78 8.17
CA ARG A 402 0.82 -32.70 7.21
C ARG A 402 1.96 -32.07 6.43
N GLN A 403 2.09 -30.74 6.44
CA GLN A 403 3.15 -30.00 5.76
C GLN A 403 4.39 -29.76 6.64
N LEU A 404 4.30 -30.06 7.94
CA LEU A 404 5.42 -29.93 8.88
C LEU A 404 6.54 -30.91 8.50
N PRO A 405 7.81 -30.49 8.65
CA PRO A 405 8.92 -31.42 8.49
C PRO A 405 8.80 -32.57 9.51
N PRO A 406 9.24 -33.79 9.16
CA PRO A 406 9.28 -34.89 10.11
C PRO A 406 10.09 -34.46 11.34
N LYS A 407 9.60 -34.80 12.54
CA LYS A 407 10.40 -34.63 13.75
C LYS A 407 11.70 -35.40 13.55
N ARG A 408 12.85 -34.74 13.70
CA ARG A 408 14.12 -35.46 13.79
C ARG A 408 13.98 -36.44 14.96
N ALA A 409 14.14 -37.73 14.68
CA ALA A 409 14.34 -38.70 15.74
C ALA A 409 15.75 -38.41 16.26
N ASP A 410 15.83 -37.77 17.42
CA ASP A 410 17.07 -37.59 18.16
C ASP A 410 17.52 -38.91 18.78
#